data_AF-A0A839SAH5-F1
#
_entry.id   AF-A0A839SAH5-F1
#
_cell.length_a   1.000
_cell.length_b   1.000
_cell.length_c   1.000
_cell.angle_alpha   90.00
_cell.angle_beta   90.00
_cell.angle_gamma   90.00
#
_symmetry.space_group_name_H-M   'P 1'
#
loop_
_entity.id
_entity.type
_entity.pdbx_description
1 polymer ?
#
loop_
_entity_poly.entity_id
_entity_poly.type
_entity_poly.pdbx_seq_one_letter_code
_entity_poly.pdbx_strand_id
1 'polypeptide(L)'
;MKPYLLFPSFFRPIGIVLALTGLVFGYIYIFQEKVLIFADHGSGNFTDELGTIFEVLGLIFIGFSRLKNEDERTSRLRLEALYWAVLTDFLLLFGWLVFQAIDFWLKTGLSYPLSRLDNYNLFIILFIFLGRFYYVLLIAKEKKKESSLALLPYKPYLLIVKAVCILFFILIWASIQFSAVDEQIKKILPDTAFILFPVCLLIWIWSKEKNETPSITKIRLKSTQIAVYINYSLYLIATWAIYGFAYLEVLFVGLLSTPIIFLVVFYLRLPARKKEQIEITHL
;
A
#
# COMPACT_ATOMS: atom_id res chain seq x y z
N MET A 1 23.93 -4.18 -2.05
CA MET A 1 22.51 -4.56 -2.24
C MET A 1 22.30 -4.72 -3.71
N LYS A 2 22.27 -5.98 -4.15
CA LYS A 2 21.89 -6.31 -5.51
C LYS A 2 20.44 -5.83 -5.76
N PRO A 3 20.11 -5.40 -6.99
CA PRO A 3 18.74 -5.05 -7.35
C PRO A 3 17.80 -6.19 -6.97
N TYR A 4 16.76 -5.87 -6.19
CA TYR A 4 15.84 -6.84 -5.62
C TYR A 4 14.50 -6.75 -6.35
N LEU A 5 14.07 -7.86 -6.96
CA LEU A 5 12.80 -7.99 -7.67
C LEU A 5 12.51 -6.81 -8.64
N LEU A 6 13.49 -6.46 -9.47
CA LEU A 6 13.32 -5.44 -10.52
C LEU A 6 13.17 -6.09 -11.89
N PHE A 7 12.29 -5.53 -12.71
CA PHE A 7 12.14 -5.92 -14.10
C PHE A 7 13.34 -5.46 -14.95
N PRO A 8 13.63 -6.14 -16.07
CA PRO A 8 14.55 -5.63 -17.08
C PRO A 8 14.19 -4.22 -17.58
N SER A 9 15.17 -3.46 -18.07
CA SER A 9 14.95 -2.06 -18.47
C SER A 9 13.97 -1.86 -19.63
N PHE A 10 13.76 -2.87 -20.46
CA PHE A 10 12.82 -2.80 -21.59
C PHE A 10 11.34 -2.83 -21.17
N PHE A 11 11.02 -3.23 -19.93
CA PHE A 11 9.65 -3.15 -19.42
C PHE A 11 9.21 -1.71 -19.16
N ARG A 12 10.15 -0.77 -18.99
CA ARG A 12 9.79 0.64 -18.74
C ARG A 12 9.02 1.29 -19.90
N PRO A 13 9.50 1.28 -21.17
CA PRO A 13 8.73 1.85 -22.26
C PRO A 13 7.37 1.15 -22.44
N ILE A 14 7.30 -0.18 -22.25
CA ILE A 14 6.04 -0.92 -22.24
C ILE A 14 5.11 -0.37 -21.14
N GLY A 15 5.64 -0.16 -19.95
CA GLY A 15 4.91 0.41 -18.82
C GLY A 15 4.36 1.80 -19.09
N ILE A 16 5.10 2.66 -19.79
CA ILE A 16 4.62 4.00 -20.19
C ILE A 16 3.44 3.88 -21.15
N VAL A 17 3.55 3.02 -22.17
CA VAL A 17 2.46 2.79 -23.14
C VAL A 17 1.21 2.26 -22.41
N LEU A 18 1.38 1.27 -21.53
CA LEU A 18 0.27 0.71 -20.76
C LEU A 18 -0.37 1.75 -19.83
N ALA A 19 0.43 2.50 -19.05
CA ALA A 19 -0.10 3.51 -18.14
C ALA A 19 -0.89 4.60 -18.87
N LEU A 20 -0.36 5.09 -20.00
CA LEU A 20 -1.07 6.08 -20.83
C LEU A 20 -2.36 5.50 -21.42
N THR A 21 -2.32 4.25 -21.88
CA THR A 21 -3.52 3.57 -22.40
C THR A 21 -4.58 3.40 -21.31
N GLY A 22 -4.17 2.98 -20.11
CA GLY A 22 -5.04 2.86 -18.95
C GLY A 22 -5.71 4.18 -18.57
N LEU A 23 -4.93 5.28 -18.51
CA LEU A 23 -5.45 6.63 -18.26
C LEU A 23 -6.46 7.08 -19.33
N VAL A 24 -6.20 6.79 -20.61
CA VAL A 24 -7.14 7.12 -21.70
C VAL A 24 -8.44 6.33 -21.54
N PHE A 25 -8.37 5.04 -21.22
CA PHE A 25 -9.54 4.20 -21.04
C PHE A 25 -10.35 4.64 -19.82
N GLY A 26 -9.67 4.89 -18.70
CA GLY A 26 -10.29 5.45 -17.50
C GLY A 26 -10.96 6.79 -17.77
N TYR A 27 -10.34 7.67 -18.57
CA TYR A 27 -10.93 8.95 -18.94
C TYR A 27 -12.20 8.78 -19.79
N ILE A 28 -12.16 7.92 -20.80
CA ILE A 28 -13.31 7.64 -21.69
C ILE A 28 -14.48 7.06 -20.87
N TYR A 29 -14.19 6.14 -19.95
CA TYR A 29 -15.22 5.52 -19.13
C TYR A 29 -15.81 6.50 -18.11
N ILE A 30 -14.97 7.18 -17.32
CA ILE A 30 -15.42 8.01 -16.19
C ILE A 30 -16.02 9.34 -16.65
N PHE A 31 -15.40 10.03 -17.62
CA PHE A 31 -15.79 11.41 -17.96
C PHE A 31 -16.59 11.53 -19.25
N GLN A 32 -16.44 10.59 -20.16
CA GLN A 32 -17.20 10.58 -21.42
C GLN A 32 -18.39 9.62 -21.35
N GLU A 33 -18.52 8.82 -20.29
CA GLU A 33 -19.56 7.80 -20.11
C GLU A 33 -19.65 6.86 -21.32
N LYS A 34 -18.50 6.61 -21.97
CA LYS A 34 -18.39 5.81 -23.18
C LYS A 34 -17.73 4.48 -22.88
N VAL A 35 -18.21 3.46 -23.56
CA VAL A 35 -17.65 2.12 -23.54
C VAL A 35 -16.89 1.85 -24.84
N LEU A 36 -15.75 1.15 -24.73
CA LEU A 36 -14.99 0.74 -25.90
C LEU A 36 -15.63 -0.49 -26.53
N ILE A 37 -15.93 -0.41 -27.83
CA ILE A 37 -16.66 -1.46 -28.57
C ILE A 37 -15.92 -2.81 -28.50
N PHE A 38 -14.59 -2.80 -28.62
CA PHE A 38 -13.81 -4.05 -28.56
C PHE A 38 -13.76 -4.66 -27.14
N ALA A 39 -14.10 -3.89 -26.11
CA ALA A 39 -14.21 -4.38 -24.74
C ALA A 39 -15.61 -4.91 -24.42
N ASP A 40 -16.58 -4.71 -25.31
CA ASP A 40 -17.94 -5.24 -25.20
C ASP A 40 -17.99 -6.69 -25.71
N HIS A 41 -18.26 -7.63 -24.81
CA HIS A 41 -18.34 -9.06 -25.12
C HIS A 41 -19.74 -9.63 -24.93
N GLY A 42 -20.79 -8.82 -25.13
CA GLY A 42 -22.20 -9.26 -25.11
C GLY A 42 -22.75 -9.65 -23.73
N SER A 43 -21.90 -10.13 -22.82
CA SER A 43 -22.19 -10.36 -21.41
C SER A 43 -21.85 -9.16 -20.52
N GLY A 44 -21.21 -8.13 -21.07
CA GLY A 44 -20.73 -6.96 -20.34
C GLY A 44 -19.62 -6.24 -21.11
N ASN A 45 -19.32 -5.03 -20.67
CA ASN A 45 -18.23 -4.23 -21.19
C ASN A 45 -17.10 -4.13 -20.15
N PHE A 46 -15.86 -4.40 -20.58
CA PHE A 46 -14.71 -4.47 -19.68
C PHE A 46 -13.78 -3.24 -19.77
N THR A 47 -14.30 -2.07 -20.14
CA THR A 47 -13.46 -0.88 -20.39
C THR A 47 -12.74 -0.42 -19.12
N ASP A 48 -13.41 -0.45 -17.97
CA ASP A 48 -12.87 -0.07 -16.67
C ASP A 48 -11.91 -1.11 -16.09
N GLU A 49 -12.16 -2.40 -16.26
CA GLU A 49 -11.19 -3.45 -15.88
C GLU A 49 -9.91 -3.32 -16.69
N LEU A 50 -10.02 -3.16 -18.02
CA LEU A 50 -8.88 -2.95 -18.91
C LEU A 50 -8.12 -1.67 -18.57
N GLY A 51 -8.84 -0.58 -18.31
CA GLY A 51 -8.26 0.69 -17.88
C GLY A 51 -7.45 0.52 -16.59
N THR A 52 -8.05 -0.10 -15.58
CA THR A 52 -7.43 -0.38 -14.28
C THR A 52 -6.18 -1.23 -14.42
N ILE A 53 -6.24 -2.32 -15.19
CA ILE A 53 -5.10 -3.25 -15.36
C ILE A 53 -3.96 -2.59 -16.11
N PHE A 54 -4.25 -1.89 -17.22
CA PHE A 54 -3.23 -1.21 -18.00
C PHE A 54 -2.57 -0.11 -17.18
N GLU A 55 -3.33 0.63 -16.37
CA GLU A 55 -2.78 1.63 -15.48
C GLU A 55 -1.91 1.02 -14.38
N VAL A 56 -2.42 0.05 -13.62
CA VAL A 56 -1.66 -0.60 -12.53
C VAL A 56 -0.40 -1.30 -13.05
N LEU A 57 -0.51 -2.15 -14.08
CA LEU A 57 0.65 -2.83 -14.67
C LEU A 57 1.63 -1.83 -15.27
N GLY A 58 1.12 -0.79 -15.92
CA GLY A 58 1.93 0.28 -16.48
C GLY A 58 2.78 0.97 -15.42
N LEU A 59 2.15 1.43 -14.34
CA LEU A 59 2.82 2.09 -13.22
C LEU A 59 3.81 1.16 -12.50
N ILE A 60 3.45 -0.12 -12.30
CA ILE A 60 4.37 -1.15 -11.76
C ILE A 60 5.60 -1.29 -12.66
N PHE A 61 5.42 -1.44 -13.97
CA PHE A 61 6.55 -1.56 -14.90
C PHE A 61 7.39 -0.29 -14.94
N ILE A 62 6.81 0.90 -14.90
CA ILE A 62 7.57 2.15 -14.85
C ILE A 62 8.46 2.19 -13.61
N GLY A 63 7.89 1.90 -12.45
CA GLY A 63 8.55 2.07 -11.15
C GLY A 63 9.54 0.98 -10.81
N PHE A 64 9.24 -0.26 -11.19
CA PHE A 64 10.05 -1.43 -10.85
C PHE A 64 10.96 -1.94 -11.96
N SER A 65 10.97 -1.31 -13.14
CA SER A 65 12.00 -1.60 -14.15
C SER A 65 13.34 -0.97 -13.80
N ARG A 66 14.42 -1.68 -14.15
CA ARG A 66 15.80 -1.17 -14.02
C ARG A 66 16.03 0.07 -14.87
N LEU A 67 16.75 1.05 -14.33
CA LEU A 67 17.39 2.12 -15.11
C LEU A 67 18.57 1.53 -15.92
N LYS A 68 18.96 2.21 -17.01
CA LYS A 68 20.09 1.75 -17.86
C LYS A 68 21.39 1.55 -17.05
N ASN A 69 21.69 2.48 -16.15
CA ASN A 69 22.85 2.44 -15.25
C ASN A 69 22.39 2.32 -13.80
N GLU A 70 21.67 1.24 -13.48
CA GLU A 70 21.18 0.94 -12.14
C GLU A 70 22.31 0.48 -11.21
N ASP A 71 22.62 1.26 -10.18
CA ASP A 71 23.55 0.89 -9.11
C ASP A 71 22.81 0.52 -7.81
N GLU A 72 23.57 0.06 -6.81
CA GLU A 72 23.03 -0.29 -5.48
C GLU A 72 22.32 0.90 -4.83
N ARG A 73 22.88 2.09 -4.96
CA ARG A 73 22.33 3.30 -4.35
C ARG A 73 20.95 3.61 -4.93
N THR A 74 20.82 3.57 -6.25
CA THR A 74 19.55 3.83 -6.93
C THR A 74 18.50 2.78 -6.59
N SER A 75 18.91 1.50 -6.53
CA SER A 75 18.00 0.44 -6.09
C SER A 75 17.52 0.66 -4.66
N ARG A 76 18.38 1.17 -3.76
CA ARG A 76 18.00 1.49 -2.38
C ARG A 76 17.06 2.70 -2.32
N LEU A 77 17.36 3.77 -3.05
CA LEU A 77 16.50 4.95 -3.14
C LEU A 77 15.08 4.61 -3.62
N ARG A 78 14.97 3.67 -4.57
CA ARG A 78 13.67 3.16 -5.02
C ARG A 78 12.88 2.53 -3.88
N LEU A 79 13.50 1.63 -3.13
CA LEU A 79 12.82 0.95 -2.02
C LEU A 79 12.44 1.93 -0.91
N GLU A 80 13.30 2.89 -0.60
CA GLU A 80 13.00 3.94 0.37
C GLU A 80 11.84 4.82 -0.12
N ALA A 81 11.80 5.17 -1.42
CA ALA A 81 10.68 5.91 -1.99
C ALA A 81 9.37 5.12 -1.91
N LEU A 82 9.40 3.81 -2.16
CA LEU A 82 8.23 2.95 -2.02
C LEU A 82 7.75 2.84 -0.57
N TYR A 83 8.68 2.68 0.38
CA TYR A 83 8.38 2.67 1.81
C TYR A 83 7.69 3.97 2.24
N TRP A 84 8.22 5.11 1.82
CA TRP A 84 7.59 6.40 2.06
C TRP A 84 6.24 6.53 1.36
N ALA A 85 6.07 6.01 0.15
CA ALA A 85 4.80 6.07 -0.55
C ALA A 85 3.70 5.31 0.19
N VAL A 86 3.99 4.12 0.70
CA VAL A 86 3.06 3.38 1.56
C VAL A 86 2.74 4.19 2.81
N LEU A 87 3.73 4.71 3.53
CA LEU A 87 3.47 5.52 4.72
C LEU A 87 2.63 6.77 4.43
N THR A 88 2.95 7.49 3.36
CA THR A 88 2.22 8.71 2.96
C THR A 88 0.79 8.38 2.56
N ASP A 89 0.57 7.30 1.82
CA ASP A 89 -0.78 6.85 1.47
C ASP A 89 -1.64 6.58 2.71
N PHE A 90 -1.11 5.85 3.69
CA PHE A 90 -1.83 5.61 4.95
C PHE A 90 -2.06 6.88 5.76
N LEU A 91 -1.14 7.86 5.71
CA LEU A 91 -1.36 9.16 6.33
C LEU A 91 -2.47 9.95 5.63
N LEU A 92 -2.55 9.89 4.30
CA LEU A 92 -3.64 10.50 3.53
C LEU A 92 -4.97 9.83 3.84
N LEU A 93 -5.01 8.49 3.89
CA LEU A 93 -6.19 7.73 4.29
C LEU A 93 -6.64 8.12 5.71
N PHE A 94 -5.71 8.19 6.66
CA PHE A 94 -6.04 8.62 8.03
C PHE A 94 -6.59 10.05 8.07
N GLY A 95 -5.94 10.99 7.37
CA GLY A 95 -6.42 12.36 7.27
C GLY A 95 -7.83 12.45 6.67
N TRP A 96 -8.10 11.63 5.63
CA TRP A 96 -9.41 11.51 5.01
C TRP A 96 -10.47 10.96 5.98
N LEU A 97 -10.16 9.92 6.75
CA LEU A 97 -11.07 9.38 7.75
C LEU A 97 -11.38 10.37 8.88
N VAL A 98 -10.37 11.11 9.35
CA VAL A 98 -10.56 12.18 10.35
C VAL A 98 -11.44 13.29 9.79
N PHE A 99 -11.21 13.70 8.54
CA PHE A 99 -12.03 14.70 7.86
C PHE A 99 -13.50 14.26 7.77
N GLN A 100 -13.77 13.01 7.39
CA GLN A 100 -15.13 12.46 7.37
C GLN A 100 -15.78 12.45 8.76
N ALA A 101 -15.05 12.04 9.79
CA ALA A 101 -15.57 12.04 11.17
C ALA A 101 -15.93 13.46 11.64
N ILE A 102 -15.10 14.46 11.30
CA ILE A 102 -15.37 15.88 11.60
C ILE A 102 -16.58 16.38 10.82
N ASP A 103 -16.67 16.11 9.52
CA ASP A 103 -17.81 16.52 8.67
C ASP A 103 -19.13 15.93 9.17
N PHE A 104 -19.12 14.65 9.57
CA PHE A 104 -20.27 13.99 10.19
C PHE A 104 -20.68 14.68 11.51
N TRP A 105 -19.71 14.99 12.37
CA TRP A 105 -19.97 15.64 13.65
C TRP A 105 -20.49 17.07 13.50
N LEU A 106 -19.93 17.83 12.55
CA LEU A 106 -20.34 19.20 12.22
C LEU A 106 -21.61 19.26 11.35
N LYS A 107 -22.08 18.13 10.81
CA LYS A 107 -23.23 18.03 9.89
C LYS A 107 -23.11 18.95 8.67
N THR A 108 -21.88 19.17 8.20
CA THR A 108 -21.60 20.09 7.10
C THR A 108 -21.89 19.51 5.72
N GLY A 109 -21.85 18.17 5.58
CA GLY A 109 -22.15 17.47 4.32
C GLY A 109 -21.08 17.63 3.23
N LEU A 110 -19.90 18.14 3.58
CA LEU A 110 -18.78 18.39 2.67
C LEU A 110 -18.07 17.09 2.25
N SER A 111 -18.21 16.00 3.00
CA SER A 111 -17.60 14.70 2.67
C SER A 111 -18.34 13.96 1.56
N TYR A 112 -19.64 14.21 1.37
CA TYR A 112 -20.48 13.53 0.38
C TYR A 112 -19.94 13.62 -1.07
N PRO A 113 -19.56 14.80 -1.61
CA PRO A 113 -19.00 14.90 -2.96
C PRO A 113 -17.63 14.22 -3.13
N LEU A 114 -16.92 13.91 -2.04
CA LEU A 114 -15.58 13.30 -2.05
C LEU A 114 -15.58 11.83 -1.60
N SER A 115 -16.77 11.25 -1.37
CA SER A 115 -16.98 9.88 -0.86
C SER A 115 -16.38 8.75 -1.71
N ARG A 116 -15.89 9.03 -2.92
CA ARG A 116 -15.28 8.04 -3.84
C ARG A 116 -13.75 7.96 -3.75
N LEU A 117 -13.11 8.67 -2.80
CA LEU A 117 -11.65 8.69 -2.65
C LEU A 117 -11.04 7.32 -2.34
N ASP A 118 -11.81 6.44 -1.69
CA ASP A 118 -11.49 5.04 -1.44
C ASP A 118 -11.25 4.23 -2.73
N ASN A 119 -12.04 4.48 -3.78
CA ASN A 119 -11.89 3.81 -5.07
C ASN A 119 -10.59 4.16 -5.80
N TYR A 120 -10.01 5.33 -5.53
CA TYR A 120 -8.79 5.79 -6.19
C TYR A 120 -7.50 5.38 -5.46
N ASN A 121 -7.59 4.81 -4.25
CA ASN A 121 -6.40 4.44 -3.47
C ASN A 121 -5.48 3.48 -4.24
N LEU A 122 -6.04 2.59 -5.07
CA LEU A 122 -5.26 1.65 -5.88
C LEU A 122 -4.08 2.31 -6.63
N PHE A 123 -4.23 3.53 -7.11
CA PHE A 123 -3.18 4.22 -7.88
C PHE A 123 -2.31 5.15 -7.03
N ILE A 124 -2.79 5.64 -5.89
CA ILE A 124 -2.14 6.68 -5.08
C ILE A 124 -0.75 6.23 -4.61
N ILE A 125 -0.62 5.01 -4.09
CA ILE A 125 0.69 4.46 -3.67
C ILE A 125 1.69 4.48 -4.83
N LEU A 126 1.28 4.06 -6.04
CA LEU A 126 2.16 4.01 -7.21
C LEU A 126 2.54 5.41 -7.71
N PHE A 127 1.60 6.35 -7.73
CA PHE A 127 1.89 7.74 -8.11
C PHE A 127 2.83 8.43 -7.13
N ILE A 128 2.58 8.32 -5.82
CA ILE A 128 3.48 8.88 -4.79
C ILE A 128 4.85 8.23 -4.89
N PHE A 129 4.90 6.91 -5.07
CA PHE A 129 6.15 6.16 -5.25
C PHE A 129 6.95 6.68 -6.44
N LEU A 130 6.34 6.76 -7.62
CA LEU A 130 7.02 7.23 -8.83
C LEU A 130 7.48 8.69 -8.68
N GLY A 131 6.57 9.58 -8.26
CA GLY A 131 6.87 10.99 -8.07
C GLY A 131 8.04 11.18 -7.10
N ARG A 132 7.99 10.52 -5.94
CA ARG A 132 9.06 10.60 -4.94
C ARG A 132 10.35 9.95 -5.42
N PHE A 133 10.29 8.81 -6.10
CA PHE A 133 11.49 8.12 -6.60
C PHE A 133 12.25 8.99 -7.59
N TYR A 134 11.57 9.55 -8.59
CA TYR A 134 12.20 10.41 -9.58
C TYR A 134 12.67 11.74 -8.97
N TYR A 135 11.89 12.35 -8.07
CA TYR A 135 12.30 13.55 -7.34
C TYR A 135 13.60 13.34 -6.55
N VAL A 136 13.69 12.27 -5.76
CA VAL A 136 14.89 11.97 -4.98
C VAL A 136 16.06 11.56 -5.88
N LEU A 137 15.80 10.89 -7.00
CA LEU A 137 16.84 10.55 -7.98
C LEU A 137 17.47 11.82 -8.59
N LEU A 138 16.67 12.86 -8.87
CA LEU A 138 17.18 14.15 -9.36
C LEU A 138 18.09 14.82 -8.32
N ILE A 139 17.63 14.92 -7.07
CA ILE A 139 18.42 15.55 -5.99
C ILE A 139 19.66 14.73 -5.61
N ALA A 140 19.57 13.41 -5.66
CA ALA A 140 20.68 12.53 -5.30
C ALA A 140 21.87 12.65 -6.26
N LYS A 141 21.62 13.00 -7.53
CA LYS A 141 22.67 13.35 -8.51
C LYS A 141 23.41 14.62 -8.10
N GLU A 142 22.71 15.59 -7.52
CA GLU A 142 23.28 16.88 -7.14
C GLU A 142 24.02 16.84 -5.79
N LYS A 143 23.49 16.15 -4.76
CA LYS A 143 23.91 16.39 -3.37
C LYS A 143 24.65 15.27 -2.65
N LYS A 144 24.99 14.12 -3.27
CA LYS A 144 25.64 12.95 -2.60
C LYS A 144 25.06 12.57 -1.21
N LYS A 145 23.84 13.01 -0.88
CA LYS A 145 23.21 12.81 0.42
C LYS A 145 22.63 11.40 0.48
N GLU A 146 22.92 10.68 1.56
CA GLU A 146 22.23 9.45 1.89
C GLU A 146 20.91 9.79 2.59
N SER A 147 19.80 9.24 2.08
CA SER A 147 18.54 9.28 2.80
C SER A 147 18.52 8.19 3.86
N SER A 148 18.12 8.57 5.09
CA SER A 148 17.82 7.64 6.16
C SER A 148 16.31 7.54 6.33
N LEU A 149 15.84 6.35 6.72
CA LEU A 149 14.44 6.17 7.12
C LEU A 149 14.25 6.77 8.52
N ALA A 150 13.41 7.80 8.61
CA ALA A 150 12.94 8.29 9.89
C ALA A 150 11.90 7.30 10.43
N LEU A 151 12.17 6.69 11.58
CA LEU A 151 11.30 5.69 12.23
C LEU A 151 10.96 6.13 13.65
N LEU A 152 9.75 5.83 14.10
CA LEU A 152 9.29 6.10 15.47
C LEU A 152 10.08 5.24 16.49
N PRO A 153 10.32 5.72 17.72
CA PRO A 153 11.10 4.97 18.69
C PRO A 153 10.34 3.73 19.19
N TYR A 154 11.10 2.71 19.64
CA TYR A 154 10.54 1.43 20.11
C TYR A 154 9.56 1.60 21.29
N LYS A 155 9.93 2.41 22.29
CA LYS A 155 9.06 2.78 23.41
C LYS A 155 8.60 4.23 23.26
N PRO A 156 7.34 4.56 23.59
CA PRO A 156 6.26 3.62 23.96
C PRO A 156 5.52 3.02 22.75
N TYR A 157 5.73 3.56 21.54
CA TYR A 157 4.89 3.34 20.36
C TYR A 157 4.72 1.87 19.97
N LEU A 158 5.79 1.11 19.76
CA LEU A 158 5.66 -0.28 19.26
C LEU A 158 4.95 -1.19 20.27
N LEU A 159 5.22 -1.01 21.57
CA LEU A 159 4.62 -1.82 22.62
C LEU A 159 3.12 -1.56 22.74
N ILE A 160 2.73 -0.28 22.78
CA ILE A 160 1.32 0.12 22.84
C ILE A 160 0.57 -0.41 21.62
N VAL A 161 1.13 -0.21 20.42
CA VAL A 161 0.44 -0.60 19.19
C VAL A 161 0.29 -2.10 19.05
N LYS A 162 1.28 -2.90 19.44
CA LYS A 162 1.13 -4.36 19.47
C LYS A 162 -0.02 -4.79 20.38
N ALA A 163 -0.09 -4.22 21.58
CA ALA A 163 -1.17 -4.51 22.52
C ALA A 163 -2.53 -4.08 21.97
N VAL A 164 -2.63 -2.88 21.40
CA VAL A 164 -3.87 -2.34 20.82
C VAL A 164 -4.32 -3.16 19.61
N CYS A 165 -3.43 -3.57 18.70
CA CYS A 165 -3.78 -4.44 17.58
C CYS A 165 -4.30 -5.80 18.06
N ILE A 166 -3.65 -6.42 19.05
CA ILE A 166 -4.13 -7.68 19.64
C ILE A 166 -5.52 -7.50 20.26
N LEU A 167 -5.73 -6.40 20.99
CA LEU A 167 -7.04 -6.07 21.56
C LEU A 167 -8.11 -5.91 20.46
N PHE A 168 -7.82 -5.18 19.38
CA PHE A 168 -8.74 -5.06 18.24
C PHE A 168 -9.11 -6.43 17.66
N PHE A 169 -8.14 -7.32 17.44
CA PHE A 169 -8.43 -8.67 16.96
C PHE A 169 -9.34 -9.45 17.91
N ILE A 170 -9.08 -9.40 19.22
CA ILE A 170 -9.91 -10.08 20.23
C ILE A 170 -11.34 -9.51 20.23
N LEU A 171 -11.48 -8.18 20.19
CA LEU A 171 -12.77 -7.51 20.21
C LEU A 171 -13.60 -7.82 18.95
N ILE A 172 -12.99 -7.73 17.76
CA ILE A 172 -13.66 -8.07 16.49
C ILE A 172 -14.07 -9.54 16.48
N TRP A 173 -13.19 -10.44 16.92
CA TRP A 173 -13.53 -11.86 16.99
C TRP A 173 -14.68 -12.12 17.97
N ALA A 174 -14.64 -11.49 19.14
CA ALA A 174 -15.69 -11.64 20.14
C ALA A 174 -17.05 -11.10 19.67
N SER A 175 -17.09 -9.97 18.96
CA SER A 175 -18.35 -9.42 18.45
C SER A 175 -19.02 -10.29 17.39
N ILE A 176 -18.23 -11.04 16.63
CA ILE A 176 -18.73 -12.00 15.63
C ILE A 176 -19.25 -13.27 16.31
N GLN A 177 -18.51 -13.82 17.28
CA GLN A 177 -18.79 -15.16 17.83
C GLN A 177 -19.84 -15.18 18.94
N PHE A 178 -19.87 -14.16 19.80
CA PHE A 178 -20.72 -14.20 20.99
C PHE A 178 -22.05 -13.47 20.76
N SER A 179 -23.15 -14.22 20.82
CA SER A 179 -24.51 -13.66 20.77
C SER A 179 -24.78 -12.68 21.92
N ALA A 180 -24.15 -12.89 23.09
CA ALA A 180 -24.27 -12.08 24.29
C ALA A 180 -23.60 -10.69 24.23
N VAL A 181 -22.80 -10.40 23.19
CA VAL A 181 -22.30 -9.03 22.99
C VAL A 181 -23.48 -8.15 22.58
N ASP A 182 -23.64 -7.04 23.32
CA ASP A 182 -24.69 -6.05 23.12
C ASP A 182 -24.80 -5.62 21.64
N GLU A 183 -26.04 -5.46 21.16
CA GLU A 183 -26.32 -5.18 19.75
C GLU A 183 -25.76 -3.82 19.31
N GLN A 184 -25.72 -2.82 20.19
CA GLN A 184 -25.10 -1.53 19.89
C GLN A 184 -23.57 -1.68 19.77
N ILE A 185 -22.95 -2.51 20.62
CA ILE A 185 -21.50 -2.79 20.53
C ILE A 185 -21.17 -3.52 19.23
N LYS A 186 -21.98 -4.51 18.82
CA LYS A 186 -21.80 -5.21 17.54
C LYS A 186 -21.85 -4.29 16.33
N LYS A 187 -22.64 -3.21 16.42
CA LYS A 187 -22.75 -2.21 15.37
C LYS A 187 -21.56 -1.23 15.38
N ILE A 188 -21.18 -0.71 16.53
CA ILE A 188 -20.16 0.36 16.64
C ILE A 188 -18.74 -0.19 16.47
N LEU A 189 -18.48 -1.40 16.98
CA LEU A 189 -17.13 -1.93 17.08
C LEU A 189 -16.46 -2.19 15.71
N PRO A 190 -17.13 -2.79 14.70
CA PRO A 190 -16.54 -2.94 13.37
C PRO A 190 -16.22 -1.59 12.72
N ASP A 191 -17.11 -0.61 12.83
CA ASP A 191 -16.95 0.73 12.23
C ASP A 191 -15.77 1.49 12.89
N THR A 192 -15.65 1.41 14.21
CA THR A 192 -14.53 2.03 14.94
C THR A 192 -13.21 1.31 14.70
N ALA A 193 -13.22 -0.03 14.69
CA ALA A 193 -12.05 -0.81 14.32
C ALA A 193 -11.60 -0.49 12.90
N PHE A 194 -12.54 -0.30 11.96
CA PHE A 194 -12.21 0.05 10.59
C PHE A 194 -11.41 1.36 10.50
N ILE A 195 -11.74 2.37 11.31
CA ILE A 195 -11.02 3.65 11.30
C ILE A 195 -9.68 3.54 12.02
N LEU A 196 -9.67 2.94 13.21
CA LEU A 196 -8.50 2.97 14.10
C LEU A 196 -7.46 1.90 13.78
N PHE A 197 -7.87 0.77 13.20
CA PHE A 197 -6.97 -0.33 12.89
C PHE A 197 -5.92 0.00 11.82
N PRO A 198 -6.25 0.64 10.66
CA PRO A 198 -5.23 1.09 9.71
C PRO A 198 -4.19 2.03 10.35
N VAL A 199 -4.63 2.90 11.28
CA VAL A 199 -3.73 3.81 12.01
C VAL A 199 -2.78 3.04 12.91
N CYS A 200 -3.29 2.04 13.62
CA CYS A 200 -2.46 1.17 14.44
C CYS A 200 -1.43 0.42 13.59
N LEU A 201 -1.85 -0.14 12.45
CA LEU A 201 -0.95 -0.80 11.51
C LEU A 201 0.13 0.16 10.98
N LEU A 202 -0.24 1.39 10.62
CA LEU A 202 0.69 2.43 10.18
C LEU A 202 1.78 2.70 11.25
N ILE A 203 1.36 2.94 12.50
CA ILE A 203 2.30 3.21 13.60
C ILE A 203 3.19 1.98 13.84
N TRP A 204 2.65 0.76 13.72
CA TRP A 204 3.44 -0.47 13.83
C TRP A 204 4.56 -0.50 12.78
N ILE A 205 4.21 -0.32 11.51
CA ILE A 205 5.17 -0.35 10.39
C ILE A 205 6.25 0.71 10.58
N TRP A 206 5.85 1.90 11.00
CA TRP A 206 6.74 3.04 11.18
C TRP A 206 7.63 2.95 12.44
N SER A 207 7.33 2.03 13.36
CA SER A 207 8.08 1.90 14.62
C SER A 207 9.34 1.04 14.51
N LYS A 208 10.41 1.49 15.17
CA LYS A 208 11.68 0.77 15.32
C LYS A 208 11.51 -0.49 16.16
N GLU A 209 12.25 -1.53 15.80
CA GLU A 209 12.45 -2.69 16.68
C GLU A 209 13.43 -2.34 17.81
N LYS A 210 13.42 -3.11 18.91
CA LYS A 210 14.26 -2.86 20.11
C LYS A 210 15.73 -2.59 19.76
N ASN A 211 16.28 -3.38 18.84
CA ASN A 211 17.65 -3.24 18.34
C ASN A 211 17.60 -2.99 16.82
N GLU A 212 17.20 -1.79 16.39
CA GLU A 212 17.15 -1.43 14.97
C GLU A 212 18.57 -1.33 14.38
N THR A 213 18.89 -2.17 13.40
CA THR A 213 20.18 -2.16 12.68
C THR A 213 19.97 -1.83 11.20
N PRO A 214 21.00 -1.39 10.46
CA PRO A 214 20.90 -1.17 9.02
C PRO A 214 20.39 -2.41 8.25
N SER A 215 20.70 -3.62 8.74
CA SER A 215 20.21 -4.87 8.18
C SER A 215 18.70 -5.03 8.35
N ILE A 216 18.12 -4.65 9.49
CA ILE A 216 16.67 -4.70 9.72
C ILE A 216 15.96 -3.68 8.84
N THR A 217 16.51 -2.47 8.71
CA THR A 217 16.02 -1.45 7.78
C THR A 217 15.96 -2.00 6.34
N LYS A 218 16.98 -2.74 5.91
CA LYS A 218 16.99 -3.43 4.61
C LYS A 218 15.88 -4.49 4.49
N ILE A 219 15.54 -5.19 5.57
CA ILE A 219 14.40 -6.15 5.58
C ILE A 219 13.09 -5.40 5.42
N ARG A 220 12.89 -4.28 6.13
CA ARG A 220 11.66 -3.45 6.01
C ARG A 220 11.45 -3.05 4.55
N LEU A 221 12.45 -2.40 3.95
CA LEU A 221 12.43 -1.97 2.56
C LEU A 221 12.03 -3.10 1.58
N LYS A 222 12.65 -4.27 1.70
CA LYS A 222 12.31 -5.44 0.87
C LYS A 222 10.93 -6.02 1.17
N SER A 223 10.51 -5.99 2.43
CA SER A 223 9.20 -6.49 2.86
C SER A 223 8.09 -5.60 2.33
N THR A 224 8.30 -4.28 2.27
CA THR A 224 7.37 -3.33 1.63
C THR A 224 7.22 -3.63 0.16
N GLN A 225 8.33 -3.81 -0.56
CA GLN A 225 8.25 -4.14 -1.99
C GLN A 225 7.45 -5.42 -2.23
N ILE A 226 7.65 -6.44 -1.40
CA ILE A 226 6.93 -7.71 -1.54
C ILE A 226 5.45 -7.56 -1.15
N ALA A 227 5.14 -6.79 -0.11
CA ALA A 227 3.77 -6.52 0.27
C ALA A 227 3.00 -5.80 -0.84
N VAL A 228 3.62 -4.80 -1.45
CA VAL A 228 3.09 -4.09 -2.61
C VAL A 228 2.87 -5.05 -3.77
N TYR A 229 3.87 -5.87 -4.14
CA TYR A 229 3.70 -6.84 -5.24
C TYR A 229 2.58 -7.84 -4.99
N ILE A 230 2.51 -8.43 -3.79
CA ILE A 230 1.45 -9.39 -3.45
C ILE A 230 0.10 -8.69 -3.51
N ASN A 231 -0.03 -7.50 -2.91
CA ASN A 231 -1.30 -6.79 -2.89
C ASN A 231 -1.79 -6.43 -4.29
N TYR A 232 -0.94 -5.84 -5.13
CA TYR A 232 -1.31 -5.52 -6.51
C TYR A 232 -1.59 -6.77 -7.35
N SER A 233 -0.90 -7.88 -7.10
CA SER A 233 -1.22 -9.14 -7.79
C SER A 233 -2.62 -9.64 -7.41
N LEU A 234 -2.98 -9.58 -6.13
CA LEU A 234 -4.32 -9.94 -5.66
C LEU A 234 -5.39 -9.02 -6.26
N TYR A 235 -5.13 -7.71 -6.33
CA TYR A 235 -6.03 -6.77 -6.96
C TYR A 235 -6.26 -7.05 -8.44
N LEU A 236 -5.19 -7.26 -9.21
CA LEU A 236 -5.29 -7.56 -10.64
C LEU A 236 -6.09 -8.85 -10.91
N ILE A 237 -5.94 -9.86 -10.04
CA ILE A 237 -6.73 -11.09 -10.11
C ILE A 237 -8.20 -10.79 -9.77
N ALA A 238 -8.45 -10.03 -8.70
CA ALA A 238 -9.79 -9.69 -8.26
C ALA A 238 -10.56 -8.86 -9.28
N THR A 239 -9.89 -7.96 -10.00
CA THR A 239 -10.50 -7.16 -11.09
C THR A 239 -11.16 -8.02 -12.16
N TRP A 240 -10.67 -9.24 -12.42
CA TRP A 240 -11.30 -10.16 -13.36
C TRP A 240 -12.27 -11.15 -12.73
N ALA A 241 -12.09 -11.41 -11.44
CA ALA A 241 -12.76 -12.53 -10.75
C ALA A 241 -13.98 -12.11 -9.94
N ILE A 242 -14.07 -10.83 -9.54
CA ILE A 242 -15.05 -10.34 -8.56
C ILE A 242 -15.71 -9.09 -9.12
N TYR A 243 -17.05 -9.04 -9.09
CA TYR A 243 -17.84 -7.96 -9.67
C TYR A 243 -18.87 -7.40 -8.68
N GLY A 244 -19.39 -6.22 -8.99
CA GLY A 244 -20.45 -5.56 -8.21
C GLY A 244 -20.02 -5.17 -6.79
N PHE A 245 -20.93 -5.26 -5.83
CA PHE A 245 -20.66 -4.88 -4.43
C PHE A 245 -19.53 -5.69 -3.79
N ALA A 246 -19.35 -6.96 -4.17
CA ALA A 246 -18.25 -7.78 -3.69
C ALA A 246 -16.87 -7.23 -4.11
N TYR A 247 -16.79 -6.54 -5.26
CA TYR A 247 -15.54 -5.91 -5.68
C TYR A 247 -15.18 -4.71 -4.81
N LEU A 248 -16.17 -3.92 -4.38
CA LEU A 248 -15.96 -2.80 -3.45
C LEU A 248 -15.42 -3.30 -2.10
N GLU A 249 -15.91 -4.44 -1.61
CA GLU A 249 -15.36 -5.08 -0.41
C GLU A 249 -13.90 -5.50 -0.59
N VAL A 250 -13.50 -5.96 -1.79
CA VAL A 250 -12.10 -6.29 -2.08
C VAL A 250 -11.22 -5.05 -2.09
N LEU A 251 -11.65 -3.97 -2.75
CA LEU A 251 -10.97 -2.68 -2.71
C LEU A 251 -10.75 -2.22 -1.28
N PHE A 252 -11.79 -2.36 -0.46
CA PHE A 252 -11.78 -2.00 0.95
C PHE A 252 -10.82 -2.86 1.78
N VAL A 253 -10.87 -4.18 1.66
CA VAL A 253 -9.93 -5.10 2.34
C VAL A 253 -8.50 -4.83 1.88
N GLY A 254 -8.32 -4.49 0.61
CA GLY A 254 -7.01 -4.21 0.05
C GLY A 254 -6.38 -2.90 0.55
N LEU A 255 -7.14 -2.02 1.20
CA LEU A 255 -6.62 -0.89 1.99
C LEU A 255 -5.81 -1.39 3.19
N LEU A 256 -6.21 -2.51 3.81
CA LEU A 256 -5.54 -3.09 4.98
C LEU A 256 -4.53 -4.18 4.62
N SER A 257 -4.63 -4.77 3.43
CA SER A 257 -3.80 -5.89 3.03
C SER A 257 -2.31 -5.52 2.93
N THR A 258 -1.95 -4.37 2.33
CA THR A 258 -0.55 -3.95 2.17
C THR A 258 0.21 -3.93 3.51
N PRO A 259 -0.30 -3.27 4.57
CA PRO A 259 0.40 -3.22 5.84
C PRO A 259 0.38 -4.57 6.56
N ILE A 260 -0.70 -5.34 6.46
CA ILE A 260 -0.78 -6.69 7.04
C ILE A 260 0.26 -7.61 6.38
N ILE A 261 0.28 -7.68 5.05
CA ILE A 261 1.25 -8.48 4.28
C ILE A 261 2.67 -8.02 4.60
N PHE A 262 2.91 -6.71 4.71
CA PHE A 262 4.21 -6.18 5.15
C PHE A 262 4.62 -6.76 6.51
N LEU A 263 3.74 -6.69 7.51
CA LEU A 263 4.06 -7.14 8.87
C LEU A 263 4.33 -8.65 8.89
N VAL A 264 3.50 -9.44 8.21
CA VAL A 264 3.70 -10.89 8.06
C VAL A 264 5.06 -11.17 7.43
N VAL A 265 5.33 -10.57 6.28
CA VAL A 265 6.57 -10.79 5.52
C VAL A 265 7.81 -10.31 6.30
N PHE A 266 7.70 -9.18 6.99
CA PHE A 266 8.77 -8.62 7.82
C PHE A 266 9.12 -9.54 8.98
N TYR A 267 8.11 -10.00 9.74
CA TYR A 267 8.33 -10.88 10.89
C TYR A 267 8.73 -12.30 10.51
N LEU A 268 8.33 -12.81 9.35
CA LEU A 268 8.85 -14.09 8.84
C LEU A 268 10.35 -14.02 8.49
N ARG A 269 10.85 -12.85 8.05
CA ARG A 269 12.25 -12.66 7.64
C ARG A 269 13.17 -12.18 8.75
N LEU A 270 12.62 -11.68 9.85
CA LEU A 270 13.39 -11.15 10.96
C LEU A 270 14.26 -12.23 11.69
N PRO A 271 13.77 -13.46 11.96
CA PRO A 271 14.52 -14.48 12.69
C PRO A 271 15.69 -15.06 11.90
N ALA A 272 15.50 -15.31 10.60
CA ALA A 272 16.53 -15.89 9.72
C ALA A 272 17.82 -15.07 9.74
N ARG A 273 17.71 -13.74 9.79
CA ARG A 273 18.86 -12.83 9.80
C ARG A 273 19.50 -12.62 11.17
N LYS A 274 18.75 -12.80 12.26
CA LYS A 274 19.32 -12.79 13.61
C LYS A 274 20.27 -13.99 13.80
N LYS A 275 19.92 -15.15 13.23
CA LYS A 275 20.79 -16.35 13.24
C LYS A 275 22.08 -16.14 12.43
N GLU A 276 21.97 -15.64 11.20
CA GLU A 276 23.14 -15.31 10.36
C GLU A 276 24.10 -14.31 11.05
N GLN A 277 23.58 -13.31 11.76
CA GLN A 277 24.41 -12.36 12.49
C GLN A 277 25.13 -12.99 13.67
N ILE A 278 24.47 -13.87 14.42
CA ILE A 278 25.07 -14.59 15.56
C ILE A 278 26.23 -15.47 15.08
N GLU A 279 26.03 -16.25 14.00
CA GLU A 279 27.07 -17.12 13.43
C GLU A 279 28.33 -16.35 12.98
N ILE A 280 28.17 -15.15 12.41
CA ILE A 280 29.31 -14.31 12.00
C ILE A 280 30.07 -13.73 13.20
N THR A 281 29.42 -13.46 14.33
CA THR A 281 30.10 -12.97 15.55
C THR A 281 30.84 -14.06 16.33
N HIS A 282 30.64 -15.33 16.00
CA HIS A 282 31.30 -16.48 16.65
C HIS A 282 32.41 -17.11 15.80
N LEU A 283 32.74 -16.51 14.65
CA LEU A 283 33.87 -16.84 13.78
C LEU A 283 34.93 -15.74 13.86
#